data_AF-A0A817NU47-F1
#
_entry.id   AF-A0A817NU47-F1
#
_cell.length_a   1.000
_cell.length_b   1.000
_cell.length_c   1.000
_cell.angle_alpha   90.00
_cell.angle_beta   90.00
_cell.angle_gamma   90.00
#
_symmetry.space_group_name_H-M   'P 1'
#
loop_
_entity.id
_entity.type
_entity.pdbx_description
1 polymer ?
#
loop_
_entity_poly.entity_id
_entity_poly.type
_entity_poly.pdbx_seq_one_letter_code
_entity_poly.pdbx_strand_id
1 'polypeptide(L)'
;MNRRRFHPNHRRTKPILPINDTENPVSISQEIFDECEKLKQKILSLTNGKSDIWIYRQELLDQYEQLILFDLDYAIEKKIEHDLWTIVFKNEISYKQEQLKENNQHQVKRAEIQTSLQNFYEYARGYYMKLLQ
;
A
#
# COMPACT_ATOMS: atom_id res chain seq x y z
N MET A 1 -1.17 -8.95 38.57
CA MET A 1 -0.27 -8.43 37.52
C MET A 1 -0.02 -9.52 36.49
N ASN A 2 -0.80 -9.56 35.40
CA ASN A 2 -0.65 -10.56 34.34
C ASN A 2 0.01 -9.93 33.12
N ARG A 3 1.29 -10.25 32.90
CA ARG A 3 2.03 -9.89 31.67
C ARG A 3 1.61 -10.84 30.56
N ARG A 4 0.83 -10.35 29.57
CA ARG A 4 0.55 -11.09 28.34
C ARG A 4 1.81 -11.06 27.47
N ARG A 5 2.35 -12.25 27.19
CA ARG A 5 3.45 -12.45 26.23
C ARG A 5 2.91 -12.26 24.82
N PHE A 6 3.52 -11.37 24.04
CA PHE A 6 3.32 -11.28 22.60
C PHE A 6 3.95 -12.50 21.92
N HIS A 7 3.16 -13.24 21.14
CA HIS A 7 3.66 -14.18 20.14
C HIS A 7 3.60 -13.50 18.78
N PRO A 8 4.71 -13.36 18.03
CA PRO A 8 4.65 -13.10 16.61
C PRO A 8 4.72 -14.43 15.85
N ASN A 9 3.92 -14.54 14.78
CA ASN A 9 4.13 -15.32 13.55
C ASN A 9 2.83 -15.93 13.04
N HIS A 10 2.01 -15.11 12.39
CA HIS A 10 1.18 -15.62 11.30
C HIS A 10 2.07 -15.58 10.05
N ARG A 11 2.62 -16.74 9.67
CA ARG A 11 2.96 -16.97 8.25
C ARG A 11 1.68 -16.69 7.49
N ARG A 12 1.61 -15.56 6.79
CA ARG A 12 0.69 -15.40 5.65
C ARG A 12 1.10 -16.50 4.68
N THR A 13 0.36 -17.61 4.70
CA THR A 13 0.33 -18.53 3.57
C THR A 13 -0.14 -17.70 2.39
N LYS A 14 0.76 -17.50 1.41
CA LYS A 14 0.44 -16.88 0.14
C LYS A 14 -0.77 -17.63 -0.44
N PRO A 15 -1.82 -16.95 -0.92
CA PRO A 15 -2.87 -17.63 -1.66
C PRO A 15 -2.21 -18.28 -2.88
N ILE A 16 -2.27 -19.60 -2.97
CA ILE A 16 -1.98 -20.32 -4.20
C ILE A 16 -3.22 -20.14 -5.06
N LEU A 17 -3.09 -19.42 -6.18
CA LEU A 17 -4.16 -19.28 -7.15
C LEU A 17 -4.59 -20.66 -7.67
N PRO A 18 -5.89 -20.91 -7.86
CA PRO A 18 -6.35 -22.11 -8.54
C PRO A 18 -5.84 -22.05 -9.99
N ILE A 19 -5.02 -23.03 -10.38
CA ILE A 19 -4.61 -23.23 -11.77
C ILE A 19 -5.82 -23.82 -12.49
N ASN A 20 -6.72 -22.95 -12.94
CA ASN A 20 -7.75 -23.31 -13.90
C ASN A 20 -7.20 -23.03 -15.30
N ASP A 21 -6.68 -24.08 -15.93
CA ASP A 21 -6.20 -24.09 -17.30
C ASP A 21 -7.38 -23.84 -18.27
N THR A 22 -7.82 -22.59 -18.48
CA THR A 22 -8.55 -22.08 -19.69
C THR A 22 -9.15 -20.66 -19.55
N GLU A 23 -8.62 -19.75 -18.71
CA GLU A 23 -9.12 -18.37 -18.67
C GLU A 23 -8.19 -17.40 -19.40
N ASN A 24 -8.77 -16.63 -20.34
CA ASN A 24 -8.05 -15.59 -21.09
C ASN A 24 -7.31 -14.66 -20.11
N PRO A 25 -6.01 -14.37 -20.31
CA PRO A 25 -5.23 -13.53 -19.40
C PRO A 25 -5.86 -12.16 -19.15
N VAL A 26 -6.57 -11.60 -20.14
CA VAL A 26 -7.34 -10.35 -20.04
C VAL A 26 -8.42 -10.41 -18.95
N SER A 27 -9.07 -11.57 -18.75
CA SER A 27 -10.13 -11.72 -17.75
C SER A 27 -9.57 -11.65 -16.33
N ILE A 28 -8.40 -12.26 -16.11
CA ILE A 28 -7.73 -12.27 -14.80
C ILE A 28 -7.18 -10.88 -14.46
N SER A 29 -6.53 -10.21 -15.42
CA SER A 29 -6.04 -8.83 -15.24
C SER A 29 -7.17 -7.85 -14.92
N GLN A 30 -8.34 -8.01 -15.55
CA GLN A 30 -9.53 -7.21 -15.27
C GLN A 30 -10.07 -7.47 -13.86
N GLU A 31 -10.16 -8.73 -13.42
CA GLU A 31 -10.64 -9.07 -12.07
C GLU A 31 -9.73 -8.49 -10.98
N ILE A 32 -8.40 -8.64 -11.12
CA ILE A 32 -7.43 -8.05 -10.18
C ILE A 32 -7.57 -6.52 -10.17
N PHE A 33 -7.77 -5.91 -11.33
CA PHE A 33 -7.96 -4.46 -11.43
C PHE A 33 -9.25 -3.99 -10.75
N ASP A 34 -10.36 -4.72 -10.89
CA ASP A 34 -11.62 -4.39 -10.25
C ASP A 34 -11.50 -4.48 -8.71
N GLU A 35 -10.73 -5.44 -8.19
CA GLU A 35 -10.39 -5.50 -6.77
C GLU A 35 -9.55 -4.30 -6.32
N CYS A 36 -8.55 -3.91 -7.12
CA CYS A 36 -7.73 -2.73 -6.87
C CYS A 36 -8.59 -1.46 -6.80
N GLU A 37 -9.53 -1.27 -7.74
CA GLU A 37 -10.43 -0.11 -7.75
C GLU A 37 -11.32 -0.07 -6.50
N LYS A 38 -11.86 -1.21 -6.06
CA LYS A 38 -12.63 -1.28 -4.81
C LYS A 38 -11.79 -0.85 -3.60
N LEU A 39 -10.55 -1.35 -3.49
CA LEU A 39 -9.62 -0.99 -2.41
C LEU A 39 -9.22 0.49 -2.47
N LYS A 40 -8.96 1.01 -3.66
CA LYS A 40 -8.66 2.42 -3.91
C LYS A 40 -9.80 3.33 -3.45
N GLN A 41 -11.04 3.05 -3.85
CA GLN A 41 -12.20 3.82 -3.41
C GLN A 41 -12.37 3.77 -1.89
N LYS A 42 -12.12 2.61 -1.28
CA LYS A 42 -12.15 2.45 0.17
C LYS A 42 -11.10 3.33 0.86
N ILE A 43 -9.87 3.35 0.38
CA ILE A 43 -8.81 4.22 0.91
C ILE A 43 -9.18 5.69 0.77
N LEU A 44 -9.68 6.11 -0.39
CA LEU A 44 -10.05 7.50 -0.66
C LEU A 44 -11.25 7.97 0.17
N SER A 45 -12.16 7.05 0.54
CA SER A 45 -13.30 7.34 1.40
C SER A 45 -12.94 7.52 2.89
N LEU A 46 -11.75 7.07 3.30
CA LEU A 46 -11.31 7.11 4.69
C LEU A 46 -10.49 8.37 4.98
N THR A 47 -10.72 8.97 6.15
CA THR A 47 -9.94 10.11 6.65
C THR A 47 -8.52 9.68 7.01
N ASN A 48 -7.50 10.34 6.45
CA ASN A 48 -6.08 10.10 6.70
C ASN A 48 -5.75 9.96 8.20
N GLY A 49 -4.83 9.04 8.54
CA GLY A 49 -4.39 8.81 9.93
C GLY A 49 -5.12 7.70 10.69
N LYS A 50 -6.17 7.09 10.11
CA LYS A 50 -6.78 5.87 10.66
C LYS A 50 -5.90 4.64 10.42
N SER A 51 -5.76 3.78 11.43
CA SER A 51 -5.00 2.52 11.35
C SER A 51 -5.45 1.63 10.19
N ASP A 52 -6.75 1.65 9.88
CA ASP A 52 -7.33 0.78 8.86
C ASP A 52 -6.87 1.16 7.44
N ILE A 53 -6.55 2.44 7.22
CA ILE A 53 -6.01 2.93 5.92
C ILE A 53 -4.70 2.23 5.61
N TRP A 54 -3.84 2.01 6.61
CA TRP A 54 -2.57 1.33 6.41
C TRP A 54 -2.79 -0.11 5.92
N ILE A 55 -3.78 -0.80 6.48
CA ILE A 55 -4.09 -2.19 6.10
C ILE A 55 -4.56 -2.24 4.65
N TYR A 56 -5.54 -1.41 4.26
CA TYR A 56 -6.02 -1.37 2.89
C TYR A 56 -4.95 -0.91 1.89
N ARG A 57 -4.06 -0.02 2.32
CA ARG A 57 -2.92 0.43 1.50
C ARG A 57 -1.92 -0.69 1.24
N GLN A 58 -1.62 -1.53 2.24
CA GLN A 58 -0.78 -2.70 2.04
C GLN A 58 -1.44 -3.73 1.10
N GLU A 59 -2.74 -3.94 1.26
CA GLU A 59 -3.50 -4.84 0.37
C GLU A 59 -3.53 -4.32 -1.07
N LEU A 60 -3.73 -3.01 -1.28
CA LEU A 60 -3.65 -2.39 -2.60
C LEU A 60 -2.26 -2.49 -3.22
N LEU A 61 -1.19 -2.33 -2.41
CA LEU A 61 0.19 -2.52 -2.87
C LEU A 61 0.44 -3.94 -3.36
N ASP A 62 0.00 -4.95 -2.60
CA ASP A 62 0.17 -6.36 -2.93
C ASP A 62 -0.58 -6.71 -4.24
N GLN A 63 -1.76 -6.13 -4.48
CA GLN A 63 -2.56 -6.35 -5.69
C GLN A 63 -2.00 -5.62 -6.91
N TYR A 64 -1.56 -4.37 -6.75
CA TYR A 64 -0.87 -3.64 -7.83
C TYR A 64 0.46 -4.29 -8.21
N GLU A 65 1.25 -4.79 -7.25
CA GLU A 65 2.47 -5.56 -7.54
C GLU A 65 2.13 -6.82 -8.36
N GLN A 66 1.09 -7.56 -7.96
CA GLN A 66 0.64 -8.73 -8.72
C GLN A 66 0.22 -8.39 -10.15
N LEU A 67 -0.56 -7.32 -10.35
CA LEU A 67 -1.02 -6.93 -11.67
C LEU A 67 0.13 -6.46 -12.57
N ILE A 68 1.08 -5.69 -12.03
CA ILE A 68 2.27 -5.25 -12.76
C ILE A 68 3.13 -6.45 -13.20
N LEU A 69 3.29 -7.45 -12.33
CA LEU A 69 4.11 -8.64 -12.62
C LEU A 69 3.39 -9.64 -13.55
N PHE A 70 2.05 -9.67 -13.53
CA PHE A 70 1.25 -10.58 -14.34
C PHE A 70 1.02 -10.06 -15.76
N ASP A 71 0.65 -8.77 -15.90
CA ASP A 71 0.27 -8.17 -17.18
C ASP A 71 0.68 -6.69 -17.25
N LEU A 72 1.94 -6.48 -17.64
CA LEU A 72 2.55 -5.15 -17.65
C LEU A 72 1.89 -4.19 -18.66
N ASP A 73 1.50 -4.68 -19.83
CA ASP A 73 0.86 -3.85 -20.86
C ASP A 73 -0.50 -3.32 -20.37
N TYR A 74 -1.29 -4.19 -19.74
CA TYR A 74 -2.54 -3.81 -19.11
C TYR A 74 -2.32 -2.84 -17.94
N ALA A 75 -1.31 -3.09 -17.10
CA ALA A 75 -0.97 -2.20 -15.97
C ALA A 75 -0.56 -0.79 -16.43
N ILE A 76 0.17 -0.69 -17.55
CA ILE A 76 0.53 0.59 -18.18
C ILE A 76 -0.72 1.28 -18.73
N GLU A 77 -1.59 0.56 -19.43
CA GLU A 77 -2.85 1.10 -19.99
C GLU A 77 -3.73 1.70 -18.89
N LYS A 78 -3.86 1.00 -17.76
CA LYS A 78 -4.64 1.45 -16.60
C LYS A 78 -3.89 2.44 -15.69
N LYS A 79 -2.66 2.82 -16.04
CA LYS A 79 -1.82 3.78 -15.30
C LYS A 79 -1.62 3.39 -13.82
N ILE A 80 -1.41 2.10 -13.57
CA ILE A 80 -1.29 1.56 -12.22
C ILE A 80 -0.12 2.18 -11.46
N GLU A 81 1.02 2.40 -12.12
CA GLU A 81 2.20 3.02 -11.49
C GLU A 81 1.88 4.42 -10.94
N HIS A 82 1.17 5.23 -11.73
CA HIS A 82 0.78 6.57 -11.32
C HIS A 82 -0.15 6.55 -10.10
N ASP A 83 -1.12 5.65 -10.11
CA ASP A 83 -2.09 5.50 -9.02
C ASP A 83 -1.45 4.93 -7.76
N LEU A 84 -0.55 3.96 -7.91
CA LEU A 84 0.28 3.43 -6.85
C LEU A 84 1.11 4.54 -6.20
N TRP A 85 1.82 5.34 -6.99
CA TRP A 85 2.56 6.49 -6.46
C TRP A 85 1.65 7.46 -5.72
N THR A 86 0.53 7.84 -6.34
CA THR A 86 -0.34 8.89 -5.81
C THR A 86 -1.06 8.45 -4.52
N ILE A 87 -1.72 7.30 -4.55
CA ILE A 87 -2.66 6.86 -3.51
C ILE A 87 -1.92 6.24 -2.33
N VAL A 88 -0.90 5.44 -2.62
CA VAL A 88 -0.16 4.73 -1.58
C VAL A 88 0.88 5.64 -0.95
N PHE A 89 1.71 6.32 -1.77
CA PHE A 89 2.88 7.01 -1.27
C PHE A 89 2.68 8.51 -1.11
N LYS A 90 2.36 9.22 -2.19
CA LYS A 90 2.29 10.69 -2.22
C LYS A 90 1.29 11.25 -1.22
N ASN A 91 0.11 10.65 -1.10
CA ASN A 91 -0.91 11.10 -0.15
C ASN A 91 -0.45 10.97 1.31
N GLU A 92 0.22 9.87 1.66
CA GLU A 92 0.77 9.68 3.02
C GLU A 92 1.92 10.65 3.30
N ILE A 93 2.82 10.82 2.34
CA ILE A 93 3.94 11.75 2.45
C ILE A 93 3.40 13.17 2.66
N SER A 94 2.45 13.59 1.84
CA SER A 94 1.84 14.93 1.92
C SER A 94 1.16 15.13 3.27
N TYR A 95 0.38 14.14 3.74
CA TYR A 95 -0.28 14.18 5.05
C TYR A 95 0.71 14.32 6.21
N LYS A 96 1.80 13.54 6.20
CA LYS A 96 2.85 13.64 7.24
C LYS A 96 3.61 14.96 7.15
N GLN A 97 3.88 15.47 5.95
CA GLN A 97 4.54 16.75 5.74
C GLN A 97 3.67 17.93 6.19
N GLU A 98 2.35 17.87 5.97
CA GLU A 98 1.39 18.85 6.48
C GLU A 98 1.40 18.88 8.01
N GLN A 99 1.34 17.70 8.65
CA GLN A 99 1.46 17.62 10.11
C GLN A 99 2.78 18.24 10.62
N LEU A 100 3.90 18.08 9.91
CA LEU A 100 5.17 18.74 10.30
C LEU A 100 5.15 20.27 10.18
N LYS A 101 4.32 20.82 9.28
CA LYS A 101 4.17 22.26 9.08
C LYS A 101 3.21 22.90 10.08
N GLU A 102 2.45 22.11 10.84
CA GLU A 102 1.55 22.63 11.88
C GLU A 102 2.36 23.26 13.02
N ASN A 103 2.34 24.60 13.08
CA ASN A 103 3.14 25.40 14.02
C ASN A 103 2.75 25.20 15.51
N ASN A 104 1.62 24.57 15.79
CA ASN A 104 1.08 24.39 17.15
C ASN A 104 1.49 23.05 17.79
N GLN A 105 2.28 22.22 17.11
CA GLN A 105 2.66 20.90 17.61
C GLN A 105 3.85 20.94 18.58
N HIS A 106 3.77 20.13 19.65
CA HIS A 106 4.91 19.91 20.55
C HIS A 106 6.13 19.34 19.82
N GLN A 107 7.33 19.77 20.23
CA GLN A 107 8.60 19.37 19.62
C GLN A 107 8.82 17.85 19.56
N VAL A 108 8.38 17.11 20.59
CA VAL A 108 8.45 15.64 20.61
C VAL A 108 7.58 15.02 19.50
N LYS A 109 6.34 15.49 19.33
CA LYS A 109 5.44 15.02 18.27
C LYS A 109 5.99 15.31 16.89
N ARG A 110 6.58 16.50 16.68
CA ARG A 110 7.28 16.80 15.42
C ARG A 110 8.42 15.83 15.13
N ALA A 111 9.24 15.49 16.13
CA ALA A 111 10.33 14.53 15.98
C ALA A 111 9.81 13.12 15.65
N GLU A 112 8.71 12.68 16.27
CA GLU A 112 8.05 11.41 15.97
C GLU A 112 7.51 11.37 14.53
N ILE A 113 6.80 12.42 14.09
CA ILE A 113 6.28 12.53 12.72
C ILE A 113 7.43 12.54 11.72
N GLN A 114 8.52 13.27 12.02
CA GLN A 114 9.71 13.32 11.16
C GLN A 114 10.37 11.94 11.03
N THR A 115 10.50 11.21 12.14
CA THR A 115 11.04 9.84 12.14
C THR A 115 10.11 8.90 11.36
N SER A 116 8.80 9.01 11.54
CA SER A 116 7.80 8.23 10.81
C SER A 116 7.86 8.49 9.31
N LEU A 117 8.02 9.75 8.90
CA LEU A 117 8.19 10.14 7.51
C LEU A 117 9.48 9.56 6.92
N GLN A 118 10.59 9.64 7.65
CA GLN A 118 11.87 9.07 7.19
C GLN A 118 11.76 7.54 6.98
N ASN A 119 11.16 6.83 7.95
CA ASN A 119 10.91 5.39 7.82
C ASN A 119 10.03 5.08 6.62
N PHE A 120 9.05 5.95 6.32
CA PHE A 120 8.18 5.78 5.17
C PHE A 120 8.92 5.98 3.83
N TYR A 121 9.87 6.91 3.76
CA TYR A 121 10.73 7.04 2.58
C TYR A 121 11.61 5.81 2.35
N GLU A 122 12.24 5.28 3.40
CA GLU A 122 13.04 4.05 3.28
C GLU A 122 12.18 2.85 2.86
N TYR A 123 10.96 2.74 3.42
CA TYR A 123 10.00 1.74 2.99
C TYR A 123 9.64 1.88 1.50
N ALA A 124 9.28 3.09 1.05
CA ALA A 124 8.94 3.35 -0.34
C ALA A 124 10.12 3.03 -1.28
N ARG A 125 11.32 3.45 -0.90
CA ARG A 125 12.55 3.13 -1.63
C ARG A 125 12.76 1.62 -1.75
N GLY A 126 12.64 0.89 -0.64
CA GLY A 126 12.79 -0.57 -0.62
C GLY A 126 11.74 -1.25 -1.49
N TYR A 127 10.50 -0.78 -1.45
CA TYR A 127 9.41 -1.28 -2.30
C TYR A 127 9.74 -1.13 -3.79
N TYR A 128 10.08 0.08 -4.26
CA TYR A 128 10.38 0.30 -5.68
C TYR A 128 11.65 -0.42 -6.12
N MET A 129 12.67 -0.52 -5.27
CA MET A 129 13.86 -1.32 -5.59
C MET A 129 13.52 -2.79 -5.80
N LYS A 130 12.64 -3.35 -4.96
CA LYS A 130 12.17 -4.74 -5.11
C LYS A 130 11.30 -4.92 -6.36
N LEU A 131 10.42 -3.96 -6.66
CA LEU A 131 9.54 -4.02 -7.81
C LEU A 131 10.30 -3.99 -9.15
N LEU A 132 11.47 -3.34 -9.17
CA LEU A 132 12.31 -3.19 -10.38
C LEU A 132 13.38 -4.28 -10.53
N GLN A 133 13.56 -5.16 -9.54
CA GLN A 133 14.55 -6.25 -9.54
C GLN A 133 13.98 -7.54 -10.13
#